data_AF-A0AAJ6NF10-F1
#
_entry.id   AF-A0AAJ6NF10-F1
#
_cell.length_a   1.000
_cell.length_b   1.000
_cell.length_c   1.000
_cell.angle_alpha   90.00
_cell.angle_beta   90.00
_cell.angle_gamma   90.00
#
_symmetry.space_group_name_H-M   'P 1'
#
loop_
_entity.id
_entity.type
_entity.pdbx_description
1 polymer ?
#
loop_
_entity_poly.entity_id
_entity_poly.type
_entity_poly.pdbx_seq_one_letter_code
_entity_poly.pdbx_strand_id
1 'polypeptide(L)'
;MGFKKSEQLKAFDTAFKKEFSDGLALVKPQWSDVAMLVSSKTKINTYGFLSQFPKMREWVGERTIKKMQAQNMQVENKTFEATISIPRTDIEDDQVGMFKPVVKQAGQSAAELPDDLVYGILKKGKTTLAFDGQNFFDTDHPVYENVDGTGSHKVQSNLTVGSDSDAQPFYILDTQGVYKPLIWQERTKPEIEAKFDPAKSDKVFMEDLYLWGVRARGNSGFGFWQLAHRVEQTELTAENVMKVVAQMSSLQGDEGKLLNIRPSMILVPPSLEFKARQICEAETINGTTNVLKGRLKVRVNSQIIE
;
A
#
# COMPACT_ATOMS: atom_id res chain seq x y z
N MET A 1 -44.07 23.59 -23.59
CA MET A 1 -42.61 23.63 -23.37
C MET A 1 -42.16 22.21 -23.10
N GLY A 2 -41.50 21.56 -24.07
CA GLY A 2 -41.03 20.18 -23.91
C GLY A 2 -39.93 20.11 -22.86
N PHE A 3 -40.10 19.23 -21.88
CA PHE A 3 -39.13 18.98 -20.81
C PHE A 3 -37.77 18.61 -21.44
N LYS A 4 -36.75 19.44 -21.21
CA LYS A 4 -35.38 19.27 -21.73
C LYS A 4 -34.63 18.18 -20.94
N LYS A 5 -35.20 16.96 -20.85
CA LYS A 5 -34.66 15.83 -20.05
C LYS A 5 -33.17 15.57 -20.34
N SER A 6 -32.73 15.72 -21.60
CA SER A 6 -31.30 15.54 -21.97
C SER A 6 -30.38 16.63 -21.41
N GLU A 7 -30.81 17.89 -21.35
CA GLU A 7 -30.00 18.98 -20.79
C GLU A 7 -29.89 18.86 -19.26
N GLN A 8 -30.98 18.49 -18.59
CA GLN A 8 -30.98 18.22 -17.15
C GLN A 8 -30.05 17.05 -16.79
N LEU A 9 -30.12 15.94 -17.52
CA LEU A 9 -29.23 14.78 -17.30
C LEU A 9 -27.75 15.14 -17.49
N LYS A 10 -27.41 15.98 -18.49
CA LYS A 10 -26.03 16.47 -18.68
C LYS A 10 -25.57 17.38 -17.54
N ALA A 11 -26.48 18.22 -17.03
CA ALA A 11 -26.18 19.06 -15.86
C ALA A 11 -25.94 18.21 -14.61
N PHE A 12 -26.75 17.16 -14.39
CA PHE A 12 -26.54 16.21 -13.30
C PHE A 12 -25.24 15.41 -13.45
N ASP A 13 -24.91 14.92 -14.64
CA ASP A 13 -23.63 14.25 -14.90
C ASP A 13 -22.44 15.15 -14.57
N THR A 14 -22.50 16.43 -14.98
CA THR A 14 -21.46 17.41 -14.65
C THR A 14 -21.35 17.62 -13.13
N ALA A 15 -22.48 17.75 -12.44
CA ALA A 15 -22.51 17.89 -10.99
C ALA A 15 -21.96 16.65 -10.28
N PHE A 16 -22.34 15.45 -10.70
CA PHE A 16 -21.86 14.19 -10.12
C PHE A 16 -20.38 13.94 -10.38
N LYS A 17 -19.86 14.24 -11.56
CA LYS A 17 -18.42 14.24 -11.82
C LYS A 17 -17.67 15.17 -10.87
N LYS A 18 -18.25 16.35 -10.60
CA LYS A 18 -17.70 17.27 -9.61
C LYS A 18 -17.74 16.68 -8.19
N GLU A 19 -18.89 16.16 -7.73
CA GLU A 19 -19.01 15.55 -6.40
C GLU A 19 -18.05 14.35 -6.23
N PHE A 20 -17.90 13.52 -7.26
CA PHE A 20 -16.95 12.41 -7.28
C PHE A 20 -15.50 12.92 -7.15
N SER A 21 -15.14 13.95 -7.92
CA SER A 21 -13.82 14.59 -7.80
C SER A 21 -13.60 15.23 -6.43
N ASP A 22 -14.62 15.85 -5.85
CA ASP A 22 -14.56 16.42 -4.50
C ASP A 22 -14.38 15.31 -3.47
N GLY A 23 -15.05 14.17 -3.65
CA GLY A 23 -14.91 12.97 -2.83
C GLY A 23 -13.50 12.39 -2.86
N LEU A 24 -12.92 12.26 -4.06
CA LEU A 24 -11.53 11.83 -4.23
C LEU A 24 -10.54 12.71 -3.46
N ALA A 25 -10.84 14.01 -3.34
CA ALA A 25 -9.99 14.98 -2.66
C ALA A 25 -10.19 15.02 -1.13
N LEU A 26 -11.23 14.38 -0.58
CA LEU A 26 -11.49 14.35 0.87
C LEU A 26 -10.43 13.56 1.63
N VAL A 27 -9.92 12.49 1.02
CA VAL A 27 -8.96 11.59 1.65
C VAL A 27 -7.58 11.89 1.11
N LYS A 28 -6.59 11.89 2.01
CA LYS A 28 -5.17 11.88 1.67
C LYS A 28 -4.64 10.50 2.00
N PRO A 29 -4.60 9.58 1.02
CA PRO A 29 -4.19 8.21 1.27
C PRO A 29 -2.74 8.16 1.78
N GLN A 30 -2.48 7.24 2.70
CA GLN A 30 -1.19 7.09 3.38
C GLN A 30 -0.32 5.97 2.80
N TRP A 31 -0.83 5.17 1.85
CA TRP A 31 -0.09 4.09 1.21
C TRP A 31 1.28 4.54 0.71
N SER A 32 1.36 5.77 0.20
CA SER A 32 2.58 6.34 -0.38
C SER A 32 3.70 6.53 0.64
N ASP A 33 3.42 6.45 1.94
CA ASP A 33 4.46 6.43 2.97
C ASP A 33 5.24 5.12 2.96
N VAL A 34 4.55 4.00 2.77
CA VAL A 34 5.07 2.64 2.95
C VAL A 34 5.20 1.84 1.65
N ALA A 35 4.57 2.29 0.58
CA ALA A 35 4.54 1.64 -0.72
C ALA A 35 5.03 2.55 -1.84
N MET A 36 5.67 1.95 -2.84
CA MET A 36 6.05 2.63 -4.09
C MET A 36 4.95 2.47 -5.15
N LEU A 37 4.74 3.50 -5.96
CA LEU A 37 3.80 3.46 -7.09
C LEU A 37 4.44 2.78 -8.29
N VAL A 38 3.73 1.81 -8.87
CA VAL A 38 4.11 1.18 -10.14
C VAL A 38 2.94 1.28 -11.11
N SER A 39 3.12 2.02 -12.21
CA SER A 39 2.12 2.10 -13.27
C SER A 39 2.07 0.80 -14.07
N SER A 40 0.90 0.19 -14.18
CA SER A 40 0.67 -1.04 -14.95
C SER A 40 -0.03 -0.78 -16.27
N LYS A 41 0.44 -1.44 -17.32
CA LYS A 41 -0.20 -1.48 -18.65
C LYS A 41 -0.61 -2.90 -19.07
N THR A 42 -0.35 -3.92 -18.25
CA THR A 42 -0.64 -5.34 -18.54
C THR A 42 -1.66 -5.93 -17.54
N LYS A 43 -2.15 -7.15 -17.78
CA LYS A 43 -3.04 -7.85 -16.84
C LYS A 43 -2.29 -8.21 -15.55
N ILE A 44 -1.07 -8.72 -15.72
CA ILE A 44 -0.13 -9.12 -14.66
C ILE A 44 1.17 -8.35 -14.91
N ASN A 45 1.78 -7.82 -13.85
CA ASN A 45 3.17 -7.36 -13.91
C ASN A 45 4.06 -8.38 -13.20
N THR A 46 5.22 -8.64 -13.79
CA THR A 46 6.26 -9.48 -13.19
C THR A 46 7.41 -8.61 -12.72
N TYR A 47 7.81 -8.78 -11.47
CA TYR A 47 8.80 -7.96 -10.78
C TYR A 47 10.15 -8.66 -10.68
N GLY A 48 10.76 -9.02 -11.82
CA GLY A 48 12.04 -9.74 -11.83
C GLY A 48 13.24 -8.96 -11.27
N PHE A 49 13.09 -7.63 -11.08
CA PHE A 49 14.12 -6.80 -10.42
C PHE A 49 14.17 -7.00 -8.91
N LEU A 50 13.14 -7.61 -8.30
CA LEU A 50 13.11 -7.87 -6.86
C LEU A 50 14.03 -9.00 -6.44
N SER A 51 14.87 -9.54 -7.31
CA SER A 51 15.82 -10.58 -6.91
C SER A 51 17.04 -10.06 -6.18
N GLN A 52 17.47 -8.80 -6.37
CA GLN A 52 18.73 -8.30 -5.80
C GLN A 52 18.71 -6.79 -5.53
N PHE A 53 19.30 -6.39 -4.41
CA PHE A 53 19.70 -5.00 -4.17
C PHE A 53 21.02 -4.69 -4.91
N PRO A 54 21.01 -3.89 -5.99
CA PRO A 54 22.24 -3.55 -6.70
C PRO A 54 23.14 -2.68 -5.83
N LYS A 55 24.42 -3.04 -5.76
CA LYS A 55 25.45 -2.22 -5.10
C LYS A 55 26.47 -1.70 -6.10
N MET A 56 26.85 -0.44 -5.90
CA MET A 56 27.99 0.14 -6.60
C MET A 56 29.28 -0.56 -6.18
N ARG A 57 30.20 -0.72 -7.14
CA ARG A 57 31.57 -1.20 -6.92
C ARG A 57 32.53 -0.26 -7.63
N GLU A 58 33.79 -0.27 -7.20
CA GLU A 58 34.84 0.43 -7.94
C GLU A 58 34.93 -0.09 -9.38
N TRP A 59 35.06 0.83 -10.32
CA TRP A 59 35.17 0.50 -11.74
C TRP A 59 36.62 0.15 -12.06
N VAL A 60 36.94 -1.15 -11.99
CA VAL A 60 38.23 -1.69 -12.44
C VAL A 60 37.99 -2.67 -13.58
N GLY A 61 38.58 -2.40 -14.75
CA GLY A 61 38.43 -3.22 -15.96
C GLY A 61 37.05 -3.08 -16.63
N GLU A 62 36.61 -4.17 -17.27
CA GLU A 62 35.29 -4.24 -17.92
C GLU A 62 34.14 -4.35 -16.90
N ARG A 63 32.92 -4.02 -17.37
CA ARG A 63 31.71 -4.23 -16.56
C ARG A 63 31.49 -5.72 -16.34
N THR A 64 31.58 -6.16 -15.09
CA THR A 64 31.08 -7.48 -14.69
C THR A 64 29.56 -7.48 -14.79
N ILE A 65 29.03 -8.23 -15.76
CA ILE A 65 27.60 -8.47 -15.90
C ILE A 65 27.26 -9.70 -15.07
N LYS A 66 26.45 -9.49 -14.02
CA LYS A 66 25.92 -10.58 -13.22
C LYS A 66 24.61 -11.06 -13.84
N LYS A 67 24.50 -12.37 -14.10
CA LYS A 67 23.21 -12.98 -14.43
C LYS A 67 22.37 -12.97 -13.16
N MET A 68 21.32 -12.17 -13.17
CA MET A 68 20.39 -12.10 -12.03
C MET A 68 19.55 -13.38 -12.02
N GLN A 69 19.34 -13.97 -10.84
CA GLN A 69 18.31 -14.98 -10.69
C GLN A 69 16.95 -14.31 -10.95
N ALA A 70 16.13 -14.86 -11.84
CA ALA A 70 14.80 -14.31 -12.06
C ALA A 70 13.84 -14.92 -11.03
N GLN A 71 13.74 -14.28 -9.88
CA GLN A 71 12.71 -14.56 -8.88
C GLN A 71 11.44 -13.77 -9.27
N ASN A 72 10.41 -14.46 -9.75
CA ASN A 72 9.26 -13.82 -10.41
C ASN A 72 8.10 -13.62 -9.43
N MET A 73 8.10 -12.51 -8.69
CA MET A 73 6.88 -12.06 -8.03
C MET A 73 5.91 -11.48 -9.07
N GLN A 74 4.66 -11.94 -9.05
CA GLN A 74 3.62 -11.49 -9.97
C GLN A 74 2.51 -10.78 -9.22
N VAL A 75 2.10 -9.62 -9.72
CA VAL A 75 0.93 -8.90 -9.19
C VAL A 75 -0.11 -8.80 -10.31
N GLU A 76 -1.17 -9.59 -10.19
CA GLU A 76 -2.33 -9.49 -11.07
C GLU A 76 -3.21 -8.31 -10.68
N ASN A 77 -3.59 -7.50 -11.67
CA ASN A 77 -4.49 -6.36 -11.45
C ASN A 77 -5.92 -6.83 -11.20
N LYS A 78 -6.52 -6.32 -10.12
CA LYS A 78 -7.93 -6.51 -9.79
C LYS A 78 -8.74 -5.31 -10.25
N THR A 79 -9.99 -5.55 -10.61
CA THR A 79 -10.95 -4.51 -11.01
C THR A 79 -11.89 -4.27 -9.84
N PHE A 80 -12.14 -2.99 -9.56
CA PHE A 80 -13.04 -2.53 -8.51
C PHE A 80 -14.09 -1.61 -9.12
N GLU A 81 -15.29 -1.60 -8.55
CA GLU A 81 -16.40 -0.77 -9.00
C GLU A 81 -17.24 -0.27 -7.83
N ALA A 82 -17.88 0.87 -8.04
CA ALA A 82 -18.91 1.42 -7.16
C ALA A 82 -19.98 2.11 -8.01
N THR A 83 -20.92 1.33 -8.53
CA THR A 83 -21.96 1.81 -9.45
C THR A 83 -23.16 2.36 -8.69
N ILE A 84 -23.61 3.55 -9.10
CA ILE A 84 -24.81 4.21 -8.58
C ILE A 84 -25.90 4.14 -9.65
N SER A 85 -27.06 3.63 -9.27
CA SER A 85 -28.27 3.61 -10.10
C SER A 85 -29.31 4.56 -9.52
N ILE A 86 -29.92 5.39 -10.36
CA ILE A 86 -30.97 6.33 -9.97
C ILE A 86 -32.22 6.05 -10.81
N PRO A 87 -33.38 5.80 -10.19
CA PRO A 87 -34.65 5.72 -10.89
C PRO A 87 -34.93 6.98 -11.70
N ARG A 88 -35.48 6.81 -12.90
CA ARG A 88 -35.86 7.94 -13.73
C ARG A 88 -36.87 8.85 -13.05
N THR A 89 -37.81 8.28 -12.30
CA THR A 89 -38.82 9.01 -11.52
C THR A 89 -38.18 9.99 -10.54
N ASP A 90 -37.09 9.61 -9.88
CA ASP A 90 -36.40 10.48 -8.92
C ASP A 90 -35.77 11.72 -9.59
N ILE A 91 -35.46 11.62 -10.89
CA ILE A 91 -35.01 12.77 -11.69
C ILE A 91 -36.20 13.63 -12.13
N GLU A 92 -37.32 13.00 -12.48
CA GLU A 92 -38.55 13.68 -12.87
C GLU A 92 -39.16 14.47 -11.70
N ASP A 93 -39.00 13.96 -10.47
CA ASP A 93 -39.51 14.53 -9.21
C ASP A 93 -38.49 15.49 -8.51
N ASP A 94 -37.42 15.89 -9.22
CA ASP A 94 -36.36 16.80 -8.75
C ASP A 94 -35.69 16.37 -7.42
N GLN A 95 -35.60 15.06 -7.19
CA GLN A 95 -35.01 14.47 -5.99
C GLN A 95 -33.48 14.27 -6.10
N VAL A 96 -32.87 14.59 -7.25
CA VAL A 96 -31.47 14.24 -7.59
C VAL A 96 -30.43 14.80 -6.61
N GLY A 97 -30.76 15.91 -5.93
CA GLY A 97 -29.91 16.51 -4.90
C GLY A 97 -29.50 15.53 -3.79
N MET A 98 -30.35 14.54 -3.46
CA MET A 98 -30.07 13.57 -2.42
C MET A 98 -28.98 12.55 -2.78
N PHE A 99 -28.66 12.39 -4.06
CA PHE A 99 -27.65 11.44 -4.53
C PHE A 99 -26.24 12.04 -4.59
N LYS A 100 -26.11 13.37 -4.51
CA LYS A 100 -24.79 14.04 -4.49
C LYS A 100 -23.88 13.52 -3.36
N PRO A 101 -24.34 13.36 -2.09
CA PRO A 101 -23.52 12.77 -1.04
C PRO A 101 -23.09 11.33 -1.35
N VAL A 102 -23.94 10.54 -2.02
CA VAL A 102 -23.62 9.14 -2.39
C VAL A 102 -22.51 9.11 -3.44
N VAL A 103 -22.58 9.96 -4.46
CA VAL A 103 -21.53 10.09 -5.48
C VAL A 103 -20.22 10.58 -4.87
N LYS A 104 -20.29 11.53 -3.94
CA LYS A 104 -19.14 12.00 -3.18
C LYS A 104 -18.52 10.90 -2.34
N GLN A 105 -19.33 10.07 -1.69
CA GLN A 105 -18.87 8.90 -0.93
C GLN A 105 -18.20 7.86 -1.83
N ALA A 106 -18.70 7.65 -3.06
CA ALA A 106 -18.05 6.78 -4.04
C ALA A 106 -16.67 7.32 -4.43
N GLY A 107 -16.53 8.64 -4.59
CA GLY A 107 -15.24 9.31 -4.77
C GLY A 107 -14.30 9.08 -3.59
N GLN A 108 -14.78 9.25 -2.37
CA GLN A 108 -14.02 8.98 -1.16
C GLN A 108 -13.53 7.52 -1.09
N SER A 109 -14.44 6.55 -1.27
CA SER A 109 -14.09 5.12 -1.25
C SER A 109 -13.06 4.76 -2.32
N ALA A 110 -13.18 5.35 -3.51
CA ALA A 110 -12.20 5.13 -4.57
C ALA A 110 -10.82 5.74 -4.25
N ALA A 111 -10.75 6.81 -3.46
CA ALA A 111 -9.49 7.35 -2.94
C ALA A 111 -8.88 6.49 -1.82
N GLU A 112 -9.70 5.82 -1.01
CA GLU A 112 -9.27 4.93 0.09
C GLU A 112 -8.74 3.57 -0.41
N LEU A 113 -9.19 3.13 -1.58
CA LEU A 113 -8.85 1.81 -2.15
C LEU A 113 -7.34 1.45 -2.13
N PRO A 114 -6.40 2.34 -2.51
CA PRO A 114 -4.98 2.01 -2.42
C PRO A 114 -4.50 1.73 -0.99
N ASP A 115 -5.00 2.45 0.01
CA ASP A 115 -4.69 2.21 1.42
C ASP A 115 -5.23 0.84 1.86
N ASP A 116 -6.49 0.54 1.52
CA ASP A 116 -7.11 -0.75 1.85
C ASP A 116 -6.30 -1.93 1.31
N LEU A 117 -5.82 -1.82 0.06
CA LEU A 117 -5.03 -2.87 -0.56
C LEU A 117 -3.61 -2.96 -0.01
N VAL A 118 -2.93 -1.83 0.22
CA VAL A 118 -1.54 -1.78 0.69
C VAL A 118 -1.44 -2.22 2.15
N TYR A 119 -2.27 -1.71 3.05
CA TYR A 119 -2.25 -2.15 4.45
C TYR A 119 -2.89 -3.54 4.60
N GLY A 120 -3.85 -3.88 3.74
CA GLY A 120 -4.44 -5.22 3.68
C GLY A 120 -3.44 -6.31 3.31
N ILE A 121 -2.51 -6.07 2.37
CA ILE A 121 -1.46 -7.06 2.05
C ILE A 121 -0.38 -7.11 3.13
N LEU A 122 -0.04 -5.97 3.76
CA LEU A 122 0.93 -5.94 4.86
C LEU A 122 0.54 -6.89 6.00
N LYS A 123 -0.74 -6.88 6.42
CA LYS A 123 -1.26 -7.81 7.45
C LYS A 123 -1.15 -9.28 7.05
N LYS A 124 -1.14 -9.58 5.75
CA LYS A 124 -1.01 -10.94 5.20
C LYS A 124 0.45 -11.36 4.99
N GLY A 125 1.42 -10.55 5.42
CA GLY A 125 2.84 -10.82 5.17
C GLY A 125 3.35 -12.13 5.76
N LYS A 126 2.73 -12.66 6.82
CA LYS A 126 3.08 -13.97 7.38
C LYS A 126 2.52 -15.18 6.61
N THR A 127 1.67 -14.96 5.61
CA THR A 127 0.97 -16.04 4.88
C THR A 127 1.03 -15.86 3.36
N THR A 128 1.73 -14.84 2.89
CA THR A 128 1.83 -14.51 1.47
C THR A 128 3.30 -14.43 1.11
N LEU A 129 3.66 -15.17 0.06
CA LEU A 129 5.05 -15.31 -0.37
C LEU A 129 5.62 -13.98 -0.91
N ALA A 130 6.87 -13.71 -0.55
CA ALA A 130 7.71 -12.69 -1.14
C ALA A 130 8.39 -13.23 -2.41
N PHE A 131 9.30 -12.42 -2.97
CA PHE A 131 10.01 -12.79 -4.20
C PHE A 131 10.89 -14.03 -4.02
N ASP A 132 11.42 -14.29 -2.82
CA ASP A 132 12.36 -15.38 -2.53
C ASP A 132 11.69 -16.73 -2.18
N GLY A 133 10.37 -16.79 -2.25
CA GLY A 133 9.60 -18.01 -1.97
C GLY A 133 9.31 -18.25 -0.48
N GLN A 134 9.78 -17.39 0.42
CA GLN A 134 9.36 -17.37 1.83
C GLN A 134 8.17 -16.43 2.03
N ASN A 135 7.47 -16.51 3.17
CA ASN A 135 6.48 -15.49 3.51
C ASN A 135 7.17 -14.12 3.64
N PHE A 136 6.47 -13.02 3.37
CA PHE A 136 7.07 -11.69 3.48
C PHE A 136 7.58 -11.34 4.88
N PHE A 137 6.93 -11.86 5.92
CA PHE A 137 7.45 -11.84 7.29
C PHE A 137 7.80 -13.26 7.71
N ASP A 138 9.09 -13.56 7.73
CA ASP A 138 9.62 -14.89 7.95
C ASP A 138 10.95 -14.82 8.72
N THR A 139 11.31 -15.92 9.35
CA THR A 139 12.59 -16.10 10.04
C THR A 139 13.69 -16.63 9.13
N ASP A 140 13.32 -17.16 7.97
CA ASP A 140 14.17 -18.06 7.18
C ASP A 140 14.41 -17.58 5.73
N HIS A 141 14.57 -16.27 5.53
CA HIS A 141 14.88 -15.73 4.19
C HIS A 141 16.29 -16.12 3.73
N PRO A 142 16.46 -16.83 2.60
CA PRO A 142 17.76 -17.26 2.12
C PRO A 142 18.58 -16.09 1.53
N VAL A 143 19.86 -16.02 1.89
CA VAL A 143 20.86 -15.12 1.32
C VAL A 143 22.02 -15.94 0.82
N TYR A 144 22.27 -15.87 -0.49
CA TYR A 144 23.19 -16.78 -1.17
C TYR A 144 24.61 -16.21 -1.24
N GLU A 145 25.59 -17.11 -1.24
CA GLU A 145 26.99 -16.75 -1.48
C GLU A 145 27.17 -16.08 -2.84
N ASN A 146 26.51 -16.63 -3.87
CA ASN A 146 26.52 -16.08 -5.22
C ASN A 146 25.20 -15.40 -5.54
N VAL A 147 25.31 -14.30 -6.28
CA VAL A 147 24.17 -13.51 -6.77
C VAL A 147 23.20 -14.28 -7.67
N ASP A 148 23.63 -15.35 -8.33
CA ASP A 148 22.75 -16.14 -9.21
C ASP A 148 21.85 -17.12 -8.44
N GLY A 149 21.84 -17.04 -7.10
CA GLY A 149 21.09 -17.93 -6.22
C GLY A 149 21.75 -19.30 -6.05
N THR A 150 23.05 -19.40 -6.35
CA THR A 150 23.83 -20.63 -6.18
C THR A 150 24.82 -20.53 -5.02
N GLY A 151 25.43 -21.66 -4.66
CA GLY A 151 26.37 -21.76 -3.54
C GLY A 151 25.67 -22.03 -2.22
N SER A 152 26.44 -21.92 -1.13
CA SER A 152 25.88 -22.01 0.22
C SER A 152 24.96 -20.81 0.49
N HIS A 153 23.97 -20.96 1.37
CA HIS A 153 23.15 -19.84 1.83
C HIS A 153 23.12 -19.76 3.35
N LYS A 154 22.89 -18.55 3.84
CA LYS A 154 22.52 -18.28 5.23
C LYS A 154 21.08 -17.81 5.25
N VAL A 155 20.44 -17.89 6.41
CA VAL A 155 19.11 -17.32 6.60
C VAL A 155 19.17 -16.00 7.36
N GLN A 156 18.26 -15.10 7.03
CA GLN A 156 18.04 -13.85 7.74
C GLN A 156 16.55 -13.69 8.06
N SER A 157 16.24 -12.99 9.14
CA SER A 157 14.87 -12.79 9.63
C SER A 157 14.47 -11.33 9.50
N ASN A 158 13.18 -11.10 9.21
CA ASN A 158 12.51 -9.82 9.39
C ASN A 158 11.27 -9.90 10.29
N LEU A 159 11.24 -10.92 11.17
CA LEU A 159 10.16 -11.19 12.10
C LEU A 159 10.71 -11.38 13.51
N THR A 160 10.17 -10.63 14.47
CA THR A 160 10.39 -10.82 15.90
C THR A 160 9.08 -11.28 16.54
N VAL A 161 9.13 -12.46 17.18
CA VAL A 161 8.02 -13.03 17.94
C VAL A 161 8.46 -13.19 19.38
N GLY A 162 7.74 -12.56 20.30
CA GLY A 162 7.95 -12.71 21.74
C GLY A 162 7.00 -13.74 22.34
N SER A 163 6.57 -13.52 23.57
CA SER A 163 5.66 -14.41 24.30
C SER A 163 4.45 -13.71 24.92
N ASP A 164 4.34 -12.40 24.77
CA ASP A 164 3.23 -11.60 25.29
C ASP A 164 2.06 -11.62 24.29
N SER A 165 1.10 -12.51 24.48
CA SER A 165 -0.04 -12.66 23.56
C SER A 165 -0.92 -11.41 23.47
N ASP A 166 -0.87 -10.52 24.44
CA ASP A 166 -1.71 -9.31 24.49
C ASP A 166 -1.03 -8.12 23.78
N ALA A 167 0.27 -8.23 23.49
CA ALA A 167 1.02 -7.20 22.79
C ALA A 167 0.59 -7.07 21.32
N GLN A 168 0.08 -5.90 20.99
CA GLN A 168 -0.32 -5.53 19.63
C GLN A 168 0.89 -5.48 18.69
N PRO A 169 0.78 -6.00 17.46
CA PRO A 169 1.89 -5.99 16.51
C PRO A 169 2.20 -4.57 16.02
N PHE A 170 3.47 -4.35 15.66
CA PHE A 170 3.93 -3.13 15.00
C PHE A 170 5.03 -3.42 13.98
N TYR A 171 5.36 -2.43 13.15
CA TYR A 171 6.34 -2.58 12.08
C TYR A 171 7.39 -1.50 12.14
N ILE A 172 8.63 -1.85 11.79
CA ILE A 172 9.72 -0.89 11.56
C ILE A 172 10.11 -1.00 10.08
N LEU A 173 10.14 0.15 9.39
CA LEU A 173 10.25 0.22 7.94
C LEU A 173 11.40 1.15 7.53
N ASP A 174 12.10 0.79 6.46
CA ASP A 174 12.90 1.72 5.67
C ASP A 174 12.07 2.19 4.47
N THR A 175 11.78 3.49 4.45
CA THR A 175 10.93 4.11 3.43
C THR A 175 11.60 5.30 2.73
N GLN A 176 12.92 5.48 2.94
CA GLN A 176 13.68 6.60 2.37
C GLN A 176 14.24 6.30 0.98
N GLY A 177 14.38 5.02 0.65
CA GLY A 177 14.90 4.56 -0.64
C GLY A 177 13.92 4.76 -1.80
N VAL A 178 14.44 4.59 -3.02
CA VAL A 178 13.62 4.50 -4.25
C VAL A 178 12.69 3.30 -4.18
N TYR A 179 13.18 2.20 -3.63
CA TYR A 179 12.37 1.03 -3.31
C TYR A 179 11.77 1.18 -1.92
N LYS A 180 10.53 0.69 -1.79
CA LYS A 180 9.78 0.62 -0.54
C LYS A 180 9.38 -0.84 -0.27
N PRO A 181 9.04 -1.19 0.98
CA PRO A 181 8.69 -2.57 1.33
C PRO A 181 7.42 -3.06 0.66
N LEU A 182 6.54 -2.16 0.20
CA LEU A 182 5.28 -2.51 -0.43
C LEU A 182 5.15 -1.85 -1.83
N ILE A 183 4.23 -2.36 -2.63
CA ILE A 183 3.93 -1.88 -3.98
C ILE A 183 2.45 -1.54 -4.06
N TRP A 184 2.16 -0.34 -4.55
CA TRP A 184 0.86 0.00 -5.13
C TRP A 184 0.97 -0.06 -6.65
N GLN A 185 0.35 -1.07 -7.26
CA GLN A 185 0.30 -1.21 -8.71
C GLN A 185 -0.99 -0.57 -9.23
N GLU A 186 -0.87 0.60 -9.85
CA GLU A 186 -2.00 1.33 -10.42
C GLU A 186 -2.08 1.07 -11.92
N ARG A 187 -3.22 0.55 -12.38
CA ARG A 187 -3.49 0.36 -13.81
C ARG A 187 -4.44 1.41 -14.37
N THR A 188 -5.55 1.64 -13.68
CA THR A 188 -6.58 2.60 -14.08
C THR A 188 -6.97 3.36 -12.83
N LYS A 189 -6.68 4.67 -12.84
CA LYS A 189 -7.15 5.59 -11.80
C LYS A 189 -8.68 5.55 -11.71
N PRO A 190 -9.26 5.86 -10.54
CA PRO A 190 -10.70 5.97 -10.42
C PRO A 190 -11.30 6.88 -11.49
N GLU A 191 -12.27 6.35 -12.24
CA GLU A 191 -13.03 7.08 -13.24
C GLU A 191 -14.53 6.85 -13.03
N ILE A 192 -15.33 7.88 -13.35
CA ILE A 192 -16.78 7.84 -13.28
C ILE A 192 -17.35 8.05 -14.69
N GLU A 193 -18.24 7.15 -15.11
CA GLU A 193 -18.91 7.18 -16.41
C GLU A 193 -20.42 7.11 -16.22
N ALA A 194 -21.17 7.77 -17.09
CA ALA A 194 -22.62 7.80 -17.02
C ALA A 194 -23.28 7.06 -18.21
N LYS A 195 -24.36 6.35 -17.93
CA LYS A 195 -25.25 5.77 -18.95
C LYS A 195 -26.70 6.15 -18.65
N PHE A 196 -27.14 7.24 -19.28
CA PHE A 196 -28.50 7.76 -19.16
C PHE A 196 -29.26 7.87 -20.50
N ASP A 197 -28.65 7.47 -21.61
CA ASP A 197 -29.27 7.44 -22.94
C ASP A 197 -30.01 6.11 -23.15
N PRO A 198 -31.35 6.10 -23.30
CA PRO A 198 -32.12 4.88 -23.53
C PRO A 198 -31.70 4.11 -24.78
N ALA A 199 -31.15 4.78 -25.81
CA ALA A 199 -30.68 4.11 -27.02
C ALA A 199 -29.33 3.39 -26.84
N LYS A 200 -28.64 3.61 -25.71
CA LYS A 200 -27.29 3.08 -25.43
C LYS A 200 -27.20 2.33 -24.09
N SER A 201 -28.31 2.25 -23.35
CA SER A 201 -28.35 1.66 -22.03
C SER A 201 -29.59 0.79 -21.87
N ASP A 202 -29.38 -0.52 -21.86
CA ASP A 202 -30.45 -1.50 -21.62
C ASP A 202 -31.09 -1.28 -20.25
N LYS A 203 -30.34 -0.82 -19.24
CA LYS A 203 -30.89 -0.49 -17.92
C LYS A 203 -31.85 0.71 -17.95
N VAL A 204 -31.60 1.68 -18.83
CA VAL A 204 -32.53 2.81 -19.01
C VAL A 204 -33.78 2.36 -19.76
N PHE A 205 -33.62 1.52 -20.79
CA PHE A 205 -34.74 1.08 -21.61
C PHE A 205 -35.62 0.01 -20.93
N MET A 206 -35.00 -0.98 -20.31
CA MET A 206 -35.67 -2.16 -19.74
C MET A 206 -36.06 -1.96 -18.27
N GLU A 207 -35.30 -1.19 -17.51
CA GLU A 207 -35.44 -1.11 -16.05
C GLU A 207 -35.72 0.32 -15.53
N ASP A 208 -35.77 1.31 -16.42
CA ASP A 208 -36.01 2.72 -16.10
C ASP A 208 -34.99 3.32 -15.09
N LEU A 209 -33.72 2.88 -15.21
CA LEU A 209 -32.60 3.29 -14.34
C LEU A 209 -31.50 4.04 -15.11
N TYR A 210 -31.12 5.21 -14.58
CA TYR A 210 -29.91 5.94 -15.01
C TYR A 210 -28.70 5.51 -14.18
N LEU A 211 -27.54 5.32 -14.83
CA LEU A 211 -26.35 4.79 -14.16
C LEU A 211 -25.20 5.79 -14.15
N TRP A 212 -24.47 5.81 -13.03
CA TRP A 212 -23.13 6.37 -12.88
C TRP A 212 -22.20 5.28 -12.33
N GLY A 213 -21.40 4.70 -13.21
CA GLY A 213 -20.44 3.64 -12.87
C GLY A 213 -19.10 4.24 -12.48
N VAL A 214 -18.65 3.96 -11.26
CA VAL A 214 -17.26 4.19 -10.86
C VAL A 214 -16.47 2.92 -11.08
N ARG A 215 -15.26 3.03 -11.62
CA ARG A 215 -14.33 1.90 -11.72
C ARG A 215 -12.90 2.32 -11.42
N ALA A 216 -12.13 1.39 -10.88
CA ALA A 216 -10.69 1.50 -10.70
C ALA A 216 -10.02 0.16 -10.99
N ARG A 217 -8.73 0.18 -11.33
CA ARG A 217 -7.99 -1.05 -11.57
C ARG A 217 -6.58 -0.95 -11.01
N GLY A 218 -6.20 -1.94 -10.22
CA GLY A 218 -4.89 -1.99 -9.58
C GLY A 218 -4.81 -3.16 -8.61
N ASN A 219 -3.69 -3.31 -7.93
CA ASN A 219 -3.53 -4.25 -6.82
C ASN A 219 -2.29 -3.87 -5.99
N SER A 220 -2.15 -4.45 -4.81
CA SER A 220 -0.95 -4.32 -3.99
C SER A 220 -0.04 -5.55 -4.11
N GLY A 221 1.24 -5.36 -3.77
CA GLY A 221 2.25 -6.41 -3.77
C GLY A 221 3.35 -6.12 -2.76
N PHE A 222 4.23 -7.09 -2.52
CA PHE A 222 5.41 -6.89 -1.71
C PHE A 222 6.58 -6.33 -2.52
N GLY A 223 7.39 -5.50 -1.89
CA GLY A 223 8.71 -5.12 -2.39
C GLY A 223 9.77 -6.01 -1.78
N PHE A 224 10.86 -5.39 -1.34
CA PHE A 224 11.93 -6.09 -0.64
C PHE A 224 11.58 -6.32 0.84
N TRP A 225 11.59 -7.59 1.27
CA TRP A 225 11.31 -7.97 2.66
C TRP A 225 12.30 -7.34 3.64
N GLN A 226 13.54 -7.10 3.20
CA GLN A 226 14.59 -6.50 4.03
C GLN A 226 14.22 -5.09 4.53
N LEU A 227 13.32 -4.40 3.83
CA LEU A 227 12.89 -3.03 4.15
C LEU A 227 11.77 -2.95 5.18
N ALA A 228 11.23 -4.08 5.64
CA ALA A 228 10.16 -4.12 6.64
C ALA A 228 10.44 -5.21 7.67
N HIS A 229 10.32 -4.86 8.95
CA HIS A 229 10.41 -5.81 10.04
C HIS A 229 9.13 -5.79 10.86
N ARG A 230 8.54 -6.96 11.09
CA ARG A 230 7.34 -7.13 11.92
C ARG A 230 7.75 -7.55 13.34
N VAL A 231 7.15 -6.91 14.33
CA VAL A 231 7.29 -7.28 15.74
C VAL A 231 5.92 -7.66 16.27
N GLU A 232 5.82 -8.85 16.86
CA GLU A 232 4.60 -9.35 17.46
C GLU A 232 4.89 -10.07 18.78
N GLN A 233 3.84 -10.22 19.59
CA GLN A 233 3.91 -10.81 20.92
C GLN A 233 5.02 -10.22 21.80
N THR A 234 5.38 -8.96 21.55
CA THR A 234 6.52 -8.29 22.14
C THR A 234 6.11 -6.87 22.46
N GLU A 235 6.29 -6.47 23.71
CA GLU A 235 5.95 -5.12 24.16
C GLU A 235 6.73 -4.06 23.37
N LEU A 236 6.02 -2.99 22.93
CA LEU A 236 6.66 -1.83 22.31
C LEU A 236 7.50 -1.07 23.34
N THR A 237 8.82 -1.26 23.34
CA THR A 237 9.77 -0.55 24.21
C THR A 237 10.91 0.06 23.40
N ALA A 238 11.59 1.06 23.96
CA ALA A 238 12.77 1.67 23.32
C ALA A 238 13.86 0.64 23.01
N GLU A 239 14.07 -0.32 23.91
CA GLU A 239 15.03 -1.41 23.73
C GLU A 239 14.65 -2.32 22.56
N ASN A 240 13.40 -2.77 22.49
CA ASN A 240 12.94 -3.65 21.42
C ASN A 240 12.97 -2.96 20.06
N VAL A 241 12.58 -1.67 20.00
CA VAL A 241 12.70 -0.85 18.79
C VAL A 241 14.15 -0.79 18.31
N MET A 242 15.09 -0.51 19.22
CA MET A 242 16.51 -0.37 18.84
C MET A 242 17.18 -1.70 18.47
N LYS A 243 16.76 -2.83 19.05
CA LYS A 243 17.21 -4.17 18.62
C LYS A 243 16.81 -4.44 17.17
N VAL A 244 15.56 -4.17 16.81
CA VAL A 244 15.07 -4.34 15.43
C VAL A 244 15.78 -3.38 14.47
N VAL A 245 15.95 -2.12 14.87
CA VAL A 245 16.70 -1.15 14.06
C VAL A 245 18.13 -1.64 13.79
N ALA A 246 18.82 -2.18 14.79
CA ALA A 246 20.16 -2.74 14.64
C ALA A 246 20.16 -3.96 13.72
N GLN A 247 19.20 -4.87 13.89
CA GLN A 247 19.03 -6.05 13.03
C GLN A 247 18.85 -5.65 11.56
N MET A 248 17.89 -4.78 11.26
CA MET A 248 17.66 -4.29 9.89
C MET A 248 18.90 -3.63 9.29
N SER A 249 19.62 -2.81 10.08
CA SER A 249 20.82 -2.11 9.63
C SER A 249 22.00 -3.06 9.36
N SER A 250 21.93 -4.30 9.85
CA SER A 250 22.96 -5.33 9.68
C SER A 250 22.66 -6.35 8.57
N LEU A 251 21.49 -6.24 7.92
CA LEU A 251 21.11 -7.16 6.85
C LEU A 251 22.10 -7.13 5.69
N GLN A 252 22.34 -8.30 5.11
CA GLN A 252 23.28 -8.50 4.02
C GLN A 252 22.52 -8.97 2.78
N GLY A 253 22.97 -8.51 1.62
CA GLY A 253 22.58 -9.15 0.36
C GLY A 253 23.53 -10.30 0.05
N ASP A 254 23.31 -10.89 -1.11
CA ASP A 254 24.20 -11.91 -1.65
C ASP A 254 25.66 -11.42 -1.70
N GLU A 255 26.61 -12.35 -1.66
CA GLU A 255 28.05 -12.09 -1.48
C GLU A 255 28.40 -11.43 -0.12
N GLY A 256 27.50 -11.48 0.86
CA GLY A 256 27.74 -10.99 2.24
C GLY A 256 27.84 -9.46 2.36
N LYS A 257 27.33 -8.71 1.38
CA LYS A 257 27.46 -7.25 1.33
C LYS A 257 26.32 -6.57 2.10
N LEU A 258 26.64 -5.74 3.10
CA LEU A 258 25.66 -4.99 3.93
C LEU A 258 24.68 -4.11 3.14
N LEU A 259 23.38 -4.35 3.17
CA LEU A 259 22.43 -3.64 2.31
C LEU A 259 22.31 -2.12 2.56
N ASN A 260 22.94 -1.59 3.63
CA ASN A 260 22.88 -0.19 4.03
C ASN A 260 21.43 0.29 4.27
N ILE A 261 20.60 -0.61 4.79
CA ILE A 261 19.21 -0.31 5.16
C ILE A 261 19.21 0.65 6.33
N ARG A 262 18.34 1.66 6.25
CA ARG A 262 18.24 2.75 7.21
C ARG A 262 16.79 2.84 7.68
N PRO A 263 16.41 2.03 8.69
CA PRO A 263 15.08 2.10 9.27
C PRO A 263 14.72 3.55 9.62
N SER A 264 13.58 4.02 9.12
CA SER A 264 13.20 5.44 9.14
C SER A 264 11.81 5.69 9.71
N MET A 265 10.99 4.65 9.81
CA MET A 265 9.59 4.76 10.24
C MET A 265 9.24 3.64 11.20
N ILE A 266 8.43 3.97 12.21
CA ILE A 266 7.69 3.01 13.01
C ILE A 266 6.21 3.15 12.66
N LEU A 267 5.59 2.05 12.25
CA LEU A 267 4.17 1.97 11.90
C LEU A 267 3.43 1.22 13.00
N VAL A 268 2.47 1.88 13.64
CA VAL A 268 1.76 1.37 14.81
C VAL A 268 0.24 1.49 14.69
N PRO A 269 -0.55 0.59 15.31
CA PRO A 269 -1.98 0.76 15.46
C PRO A 269 -2.28 1.93 16.44
N PRO A 270 -3.51 2.49 16.42
CA PRO A 270 -3.89 3.60 17.30
C PRO A 270 -3.66 3.34 18.80
N SER A 271 -3.83 2.09 19.25
CA SER A 271 -3.61 1.68 20.66
C SER A 271 -2.16 1.89 21.13
N LEU A 272 -1.20 1.91 20.21
CA LEU A 272 0.23 2.09 20.49
C LEU A 272 0.72 3.51 20.18
N GLU A 273 -0.13 4.41 19.68
CA GLU A 273 0.27 5.76 19.26
C GLU A 273 0.99 6.52 20.36
N PHE A 274 0.39 6.63 21.55
CA PHE A 274 0.96 7.40 22.65
C PHE A 274 2.37 6.89 23.02
N LYS A 275 2.53 5.57 23.12
CA LYS A 275 3.81 4.94 23.46
C LYS A 275 4.86 5.14 22.36
N ALA A 276 4.47 5.00 21.09
CA ALA A 276 5.36 5.23 19.95
C ALA A 276 5.85 6.68 19.91
N ARG A 277 4.96 7.67 20.11
CA ARG A 277 5.33 9.09 20.19
C ARG A 277 6.19 9.40 21.40
N GLN A 278 5.91 8.79 22.55
CA GLN A 278 6.75 8.94 23.73
C GLN A 278 8.19 8.46 23.45
N ILE A 279 8.35 7.32 22.78
CA ILE A 279 9.67 6.77 22.43
C ILE A 279 10.36 7.64 21.36
N CYS A 280 9.68 7.97 20.26
CA CYS A 280 10.32 8.51 19.07
C CYS A 280 10.26 10.04 18.93
N GLU A 281 9.39 10.73 19.66
CA GLU A 281 9.09 12.15 19.42
C GLU A 281 9.16 13.03 20.68
N ALA A 282 9.02 12.47 21.88
CA ALA A 282 9.10 13.24 23.12
C ALA A 282 10.46 13.93 23.29
N GLU A 283 10.46 15.12 23.86
CA GLU A 283 11.69 15.87 24.21
C GLU A 283 12.44 15.20 25.37
N THR A 284 11.70 14.79 26.40
CA THR A 284 12.24 14.22 27.62
C THR A 284 11.44 13.00 28.06
N ILE A 285 12.11 12.00 28.60
CA ILE A 285 11.51 10.81 29.21
C ILE A 285 12.05 10.72 30.64
N ASN A 286 11.15 10.67 31.62
CA ASN A 286 11.48 10.59 33.05
C ASN A 286 12.50 11.64 33.52
N GLY A 287 12.35 12.88 33.05
CA GLY A 287 13.22 14.01 33.42
C GLY A 287 14.57 14.06 32.72
N THR A 288 14.86 13.15 31.77
CA THR A 288 16.10 13.12 30.98
C THR A 288 15.82 13.34 29.50
N THR A 289 16.80 13.86 28.76
CA THR A 289 16.69 14.07 27.30
C THR A 289 16.45 12.75 26.57
N ASN A 290 15.46 12.74 25.67
CA ASN A 290 15.20 11.58 24.83
C ASN A 290 16.21 11.47 23.68
N VAL A 291 17.14 10.52 23.80
CA VAL A 291 18.16 10.25 22.78
C VAL A 291 17.60 9.63 21.50
N LEU A 292 16.36 9.09 21.53
CA LEU A 292 15.69 8.48 20.38
C LEU A 292 14.80 9.46 19.61
N LYS A 293 14.69 10.70 20.08
CA LYS A 293 13.88 11.71 19.41
C LYS A 293 14.31 11.87 17.95
N GLY A 294 13.36 11.68 17.03
CA GLY A 294 13.58 11.75 15.59
C GLY A 294 14.27 10.54 14.97
N ARG A 295 14.59 9.49 15.75
CA ARG A 295 15.23 8.27 15.21
C ARG A 295 14.34 7.56 14.19
N LEU A 296 13.05 7.49 14.46
CA LEU A 296 12.03 6.95 13.55
C LEU A 296 10.86 7.92 13.49
N LYS A 297 10.29 8.13 12.30
CA LYS A 297 9.02 8.84 12.15
C LYS A 297 7.88 7.94 12.60
N VAL A 298 7.01 8.42 13.50
CA VAL A 298 5.81 7.68 13.90
C VAL A 298 4.75 7.82 12.83
N ARG A 299 4.24 6.70 12.32
CA ARG A 299 3.05 6.64 11.47
C ARG A 299 2.01 5.77 12.19
N VAL A 300 0.82 6.32 12.36
CA VAL A 300 -0.32 5.64 12.97
C VAL A 300 -1.32 5.32 11.88
N ASN A 301 -1.79 4.08 11.83
CA ASN A 301 -2.80 3.67 10.85
C ASN A 301 -3.73 2.60 11.46
N SER A 302 -5.04 2.76 11.32
CA SER A 302 -6.04 1.85 11.89
C SER A 302 -6.23 0.57 11.06
N GLN A 303 -5.84 0.56 9.78
CA GLN A 303 -6.00 -0.62 8.92
C GLN A 303 -5.03 -1.75 9.28
N ILE A 304 -4.01 -1.47 10.11
CA ILE A 304 -3.07 -2.49 10.60
C ILE A 304 -3.49 -3.14 11.94
N ILE A 305 -4.68 -2.83 12.48
CA ILE A 305 -5.23 -3.53 13.64
C ILE A 305 -5.49 -5.01 13.29
N GLU A 306 -5.16 -5.90 14.24
CA GLU A 306 -5.30 -7.36 14.18
C GLU A 306 -6.11 -7.90 15.35
#